data_AF-A0A504BWY2-F1
#
_entry.id   AF-A0A504BWY2-F1
#
_cell.length_a   1.000
_cell.length_b   1.000
_cell.length_c   1.000
_cell.angle_alpha   90.00
_cell.angle_beta   90.00
_cell.angle_gamma   90.00
#
_symmetry.space_group_name_H-M   'P 1'
#
loop_
_entity.id
_entity.type
_entity.pdbx_description
1 polymer ?
#
loop_
_entity_poly.entity_id
_entity_poly.type
_entity_poly.pdbx_seq_one_letter_code
_entity_poly.pdbx_strand_id
1 'polypeptide(L)' 'MSKRGINFLDEWMAENLPDTITDDPIAIGALADRALEAARKAGIASTEISEEVPSVFEVIAEAMARHDAMP' A
#
# COMPACT_ATOMS: atom_id res chain seq x y z
N MET A 1 10.16 10.89 -11.55
CA MET A 1 9.98 9.77 -10.62
C MET A 1 10.70 10.13 -9.33
N SER A 2 9.93 10.69 -8.41
CA SER A 2 10.39 11.09 -7.10
C SER A 2 10.07 9.93 -6.17
N LYS A 3 11.08 9.21 -5.66
CA LYS A 3 10.94 8.00 -4.81
C LYS A 3 10.15 8.21 -3.50
N ARG A 4 9.67 9.43 -3.26
CA ARG A 4 8.89 9.82 -2.09
C ARG A 4 7.58 9.03 -2.00
N GLY A 5 6.92 8.76 -3.13
CA GLY A 5 5.67 8.00 -3.17
C GLY A 5 5.84 6.57 -2.69
N ILE A 6 6.84 5.85 -3.22
CA ILE A 6 7.15 4.47 -2.81
C ILE A 6 7.62 4.41 -1.35
N ASN A 7 8.55 5.27 -0.94
CA ASN A 7 9.07 5.25 0.44
C ASN A 7 7.94 5.47 1.46
N PHE A 8 7.03 6.40 1.17
CA PHE A 8 5.86 6.62 2.02
C PHE A 8 4.94 5.39 2.06
N LEU A 9 4.68 4.76 0.91
CA LEU A 9 3.82 3.59 0.85
C LEU A 9 4.41 2.41 1.64
N ASP A 10 5.73 2.20 1.56
CA ASP A 10 6.46 1.15 2.29
C ASP A 10 6.38 1.38 3.82
N GLU A 11 6.68 2.61 4.27
CA GLU A 11 6.54 3.00 5.68
C GLU A 11 5.09 2.87 6.17
N TRP A 12 4.13 3.35 5.37
CA TRP A 12 2.72 3.28 5.72
C TRP A 12 2.25 1.82 5.87
N MET A 13 2.67 0.95 4.95
CA MET A 13 2.33 -0.47 5.02
C MET A 13 2.92 -1.16 6.25
N ALA A 14 4.17 -0.88 6.60
CA ALA A 14 4.82 -1.44 7.78
C ALA A 14 4.11 -1.05 9.10
N GLU A 15 3.51 0.15 9.16
CA GLU A 15 2.82 0.65 10.35
C GLU A 15 1.32 0.32 10.39
N ASN A 16 0.67 0.15 9.23
CA ASN A 16 -0.79 0.10 9.13
C ASN A 16 -1.34 -1.24 8.61
N LEU A 17 -0.52 -2.09 7.99
CA LEU A 17 -0.99 -3.41 7.60
C LEU A 17 -1.20 -4.27 8.85
N PRO A 18 -2.32 -5.00 8.93
CA PRO A 18 -2.55 -5.93 10.03
C PRO A 18 -1.63 -7.15 9.87
N ASP A 19 -1.09 -7.66 10.99
CA ASP A 19 -0.28 -8.90 11.03
C ASP A 19 -1.05 -10.14 10.55
N THR A 20 -2.37 -10.05 10.44
CA THR A 20 -3.23 -11.10 9.87
C THR A 20 -3.29 -11.01 8.36
N ILE A 21 -2.84 -12.06 7.69
CA ILE A 21 -3.01 -12.28 6.24
C ILE A 21 -4.50 -12.23 5.87
N THR A 22 -4.82 -11.52 4.79
CA THR A 22 -6.15 -11.53 4.18
C THR A 22 -6.02 -11.48 2.66
N ASP A 23 -6.83 -12.29 1.98
CA ASP A 23 -7.01 -12.29 0.53
C ASP A 23 -8.33 -11.60 0.12
N ASP A 24 -9.07 -11.03 1.08
CA ASP A 24 -10.35 -10.37 0.84
C ASP A 24 -10.14 -9.09 0.00
N PRO A 25 -10.63 -9.04 -1.25
CA PRO A 25 -10.49 -7.87 -2.12
C PRO A 25 -11.13 -6.61 -1.52
N ILE A 26 -12.16 -6.75 -0.68
CA ILE A 26 -12.79 -5.61 -0.01
C ILE A 26 -11.86 -5.01 1.04
N ALA A 27 -11.20 -5.85 1.84
CA ALA A 27 -10.25 -5.43 2.85
C ALA A 27 -9.01 -4.78 2.20
N ILE A 28 -8.48 -5.40 1.14
CA ILE A 28 -7.33 -4.88 0.38
C ILE A 28 -7.68 -3.53 -0.27
N GLY A 29 -8.88 -3.40 -0.86
CA GLY A 29 -9.35 -2.14 -1.43
C GLY A 29 -9.47 -1.03 -0.39
N ALA A 30 -10.01 -1.33 0.79
CA ALA A 30 -10.10 -0.37 1.88
C ALA A 30 -8.72 0.08 2.40
N LEU A 31 -7.73 -0.81 2.42
CA LEU A 31 -6.34 -0.46 2.76
C LEU A 31 -5.71 0.45 1.70
N ALA A 32 -5.92 0.17 0.41
CA ALA A 32 -5.44 1.01 -0.68
C ALA A 32 -6.01 2.43 -0.61
N ASP A 33 -7.32 2.57 -0.36
CA ASP A 33 -7.96 3.88 -0.19
C ASP A 33 -7.39 4.65 1.01
N ARG A 34 -7.11 3.96 2.13
CA ARG A 34 -6.48 4.57 3.31
C ARG A 34 -5.04 5.02 3.02
N ALA A 35 -4.26 4.23 2.31
CA ALA A 35 -2.89 4.57 1.93
C ALA A 35 -2.87 5.83 1.05
N LEU A 36 -3.76 5.91 0.07
CA LEU A 36 -3.91 7.08 -0.81
C LEU A 36 -4.35 8.34 -0.05
N GLU A 37 -5.30 8.20 0.87
CA GLU A 37 -5.73 9.32 1.71
C GLU A 37 -4.62 9.79 2.67
N ALA A 38 -3.83 8.86 3.22
CA ALA A 38 -2.68 9.18 4.05
C ALA A 38 -1.58 9.90 3.24
N ALA A 39 -1.29 9.43 2.02
CA ALA A 39 -0.37 10.09 1.10
C ALA A 39 -0.81 11.52 0.79
N ARG A 40 -2.10 11.72 0.50
CA ARG A 40 -2.69 13.04 0.26
C ARG A 40 -2.51 13.96 1.47
N LYS A 41 -2.72 13.45 2.68
CA LYS A 41 -2.48 14.20 3.94
C LYS A 41 -1.00 14.53 4.16
N ALA A 42 -0.09 13.65 3.73
CA ALA A 42 1.35 13.89 3.75
C ALA A 42 1.84 14.84 2.64
N GLY A 43 0.94 15.32 1.78
CA GLY A 43 1.28 16.19 0.64
C GLY A 43 1.92 15.45 -0.53
N ILE A 44 1.75 14.13 -0.60
CA ILE A 44 2.17 13.28 -1.71
C ILE A 44 0.98 13.15 -2.66
N ALA A 45 1.17 13.55 -3.91
CA ALA A 45 0.13 13.40 -4.92
C ALA A 45 -0.06 11.92 -5.24
N SER A 46 -1.30 11.47 -5.39
CA SER A 46 -1.60 10.09 -5.81
C SER A 46 -0.95 9.74 -7.15
N THR A 47 -0.71 10.74 -8.01
CA THR A 47 0.04 10.58 -9.26
C THR A 47 1.50 10.20 -9.04
N GLU A 48 2.16 10.70 -7.99
CA GLU A 48 3.54 10.29 -7.66
C GLU A 48 3.61 8.80 -7.25
N ILE A 49 2.51 8.26 -6.73
CA ILE A 49 2.40 6.85 -6.38
C ILE A 49 2.02 6.04 -7.61
N SER A 50 0.96 6.41 -8.35
CA SER A 50 0.49 5.67 -9.53
C SER A 50 1.45 5.71 -10.72
N GLU A 51 2.36 6.68 -10.77
CA GLU A 51 3.45 6.74 -11.75
C GLU A 51 4.56 5.71 -11.44
N GLU A 52 4.74 5.36 -10.17
CA GLU A 52 5.81 4.47 -9.72
C GLU A 52 5.33 3.04 -9.41
N VAL A 53 4.03 2.84 -9.16
CA VAL A 53 3.42 1.51 -8.99
C VAL A 53 2.28 1.27 -9.98
N PRO A 54 2.16 0.04 -10.54
CA PRO A 54 1.06 -0.30 -11.46
C PRO A 54 -0.32 -0.12 -10.80
N SER A 55 -0.41 -0.49 -9.52
CA SER A 55 -1.61 -0.34 -8.69
C SER A 55 -1.26 -0.47 -7.21
N VAL A 56 -1.70 0.49 -6.39
CA VAL A 56 -1.57 0.42 -4.92
C VAL A 56 -2.27 -0.81 -4.36
N PHE A 57 -3.39 -1.21 -4.97
CA PHE A 57 -4.10 -2.43 -4.62
C PHE A 57 -3.22 -3.68 -4.80
N GLU A 58 -2.54 -3.81 -5.93
CA GLU A 58 -1.68 -4.98 -6.19
C GLU A 58 -0.49 -5.03 -5.23
N VAL A 59 0.12 -3.89 -4.92
CA VAL A 59 1.24 -3.82 -3.96
C VAL A 59 0.79 -4.26 -2.57
N ILE A 60 -0.37 -3.80 -2.11
CA ILE A 60 -0.91 -4.20 -0.80
C ILE A 60 -1.33 -5.68 -0.82
N ALA A 61 -1.99 -6.14 -1.89
CA ALA A 61 -2.36 -7.54 -2.05
C ALA A 61 -1.13 -8.45 -2.00
N GLU A 62 -0.05 -8.05 -2.68
CA GLU A 62 1.21 -8.79 -2.68
C GLU A 62 1.88 -8.78 -1.30
N ALA A 63 1.86 -7.65 -0.59
CA ALA A 63 2.37 -7.56 0.78
C ALA A 63 1.62 -8.48 1.75
N MET A 64 0.27 -8.50 1.66
CA MET A 64 -0.57 -9.41 2.46
C MET A 64 -0.32 -10.88 2.10
N ALA A 65 -0.16 -11.20 0.81
CA ALA A 65 0.13 -12.55 0.36
C ALA A 65 1.56 -13.02 0.74
N ARG A 66 2.55 -12.13 0.76
CA ARG A 66 3.93 -12.46 1.18
C ARG A 66 4.02 -12.84 2.65
N HIS A 67 3.09 -12.38 3.48
CA HIS A 67 3.03 -12.74 4.89
C HIS A 67 2.64 -14.23 5.11
N ASP A 68 2.10 -14.91 4.08
CA ASP A 68 1.82 -16.36 4.01
C ASP A 68 3.08 -17.19 3.63
N ALA A 69 4.13 -16.57 3.12
CA ALA A 69 5.26 -17.24 2.50
C ALA A 69 6.44 -17.56 3.46
N MET A 70 6.24 -17.56 4.78
CA MET A 70 7.23 -18.09 5.73
C MET A 70 6.76 -19.41 6.38
N PRO A 71 7.49 -20.53 6.19
CA PRO A 71 7.22 -21.80 6.86
C PRO A 71 7.59 -21.80 8.35
#